data_AF-A0A7L9A3I5-F1
#
_entry.id   AF-A0A7L9A3I5-F1
#
_cell.length_a   1.000
_cell.length_b   1.000
_cell.length_c   1.000
_cell.angle_alpha   90.00
_cell.angle_beta   90.00
_cell.angle_gamma   90.00
#
_symmetry.space_group_name_H-M   'P 1'
#
loop_
_entity.id
_entity.type
_entity.pdbx_description
1 polymer ?
#
loop_
_entity_poly.entity_id
_entity_poly.type
_entity_poly.pdbx_seq_one_letter_code
_entity_poly.pdbx_strand_id
1 'polypeptide(L)'
;CNYTIYDKSDHAHVSDHAYATISLAASLNLKAIFSHDTLDLPIEKRKIIGDASESAILRYMEINRSATETRDENPKVAEIPFSSAYKYQVTIHLMQATQSYYLIMKGAPEIVTEFCTKLLTNAEDQPLTPQAKKELKENFIKLANMGERVIGYCDYELPLDQYPLGYVFDTQEQNFPLENLRFLGAISMIDPPRRDIEKSIVLCRQAGIRVIMVTGDHPVTALAISRRCGTIT
;
A
#
# COMPACT_ATOMS: atom_id res chain seq x y z
N CYS A 1 11.05 -15.00 0.78
CA CYS A 1 10.55 -14.21 -0.37
C CYS A 1 11.64 -13.23 -0.74
N ASN A 2 12.23 -13.37 -1.92
CA ASN A 2 13.30 -12.48 -2.40
C ASN A 2 12.63 -11.34 -3.17
N TYR A 3 12.33 -10.25 -2.48
CA TYR A 3 11.82 -9.05 -3.11
C TYR A 3 12.99 -8.30 -3.77
N THR A 4 12.88 -8.00 -5.06
CA THR A 4 13.78 -7.07 -5.74
C THR A 4 13.09 -5.71 -5.79
N ILE A 5 13.67 -4.71 -5.13
CA ILE A 5 13.18 -3.33 -5.17
C ILE A 5 13.63 -2.71 -6.48
N TYR A 6 12.68 -2.30 -7.32
CA TYR A 6 12.95 -1.48 -8.50
C TYR A 6 12.65 -0.04 -8.15
N ASP A 7 13.69 0.71 -7.81
CA ASP A 7 13.58 2.15 -7.72
C ASP A 7 13.87 2.75 -9.10
N LYS A 8 12.87 3.40 -9.72
CA LYS A 8 13.04 4.04 -11.04
C LYS A 8 13.78 5.38 -10.95
N SER A 9 14.03 5.89 -9.75
CA SER A 9 14.70 7.15 -9.51
C SER A 9 15.27 7.14 -8.11
N ASP A 10 16.58 7.02 -7.96
CA ASP A 10 17.29 7.00 -6.67
C ASP A 10 16.68 7.98 -5.64
N HIS A 11 15.82 7.45 -4.75
CA HIS A 11 14.96 8.26 -3.88
C HIS A 11 15.64 8.68 -2.57
N ALA A 12 16.93 8.34 -2.39
CA ALA A 12 17.73 8.74 -1.22
C ALA A 12 17.71 10.26 -0.95
N HIS A 13 17.43 11.06 -1.98
CA HIS A 13 17.40 12.53 -1.93
C HIS A 13 16.09 13.17 -2.40
N VAL A 14 14.99 12.41 -2.55
CA VAL A 14 13.71 13.04 -2.92
C VAL A 14 13.14 13.80 -1.71
N SER A 15 13.27 15.12 -1.77
CA SER A 15 12.70 16.12 -0.86
C SER A 15 11.27 16.52 -1.23
N ASP A 16 10.66 15.77 -2.15
CA ASP A 16 9.34 16.10 -2.65
C ASP A 16 8.26 15.86 -1.58
N HIS A 17 7.42 16.87 -1.36
CA HIS A 17 6.41 16.87 -0.30
C HIS A 17 5.41 15.72 -0.47
N ALA A 18 4.94 15.46 -1.70
CA ALA A 18 4.01 14.36 -1.95
C ALA A 18 4.64 12.99 -1.68
N TYR A 19 5.91 12.80 -2.07
CA TYR A 19 6.65 11.56 -1.80
C TYR A 19 6.90 11.34 -0.31
N ALA A 20 7.29 12.38 0.43
CA ALA A 20 7.48 12.31 1.87
C ALA A 20 6.16 11.93 2.58
N THR A 21 5.05 12.53 2.17
CA THR A 21 3.72 12.29 2.77
C THR A 21 3.25 10.86 2.54
N ILE A 22 3.31 10.35 1.30
CA ILE A 22 2.94 8.95 1.04
C ILE A 22 3.90 7.96 1.72
N SER A 23 5.19 8.29 1.85
CA SER A 23 6.16 7.45 2.55
C SER A 23 5.87 7.37 4.05
N LEU A 24 5.50 8.49 4.66
CA LEU A 24 5.04 8.54 6.06
C LEU A 24 3.77 7.67 6.22
N ALA A 25 2.76 7.89 5.39
CA ALA A 25 1.52 7.12 5.43
C ALA A 25 1.75 5.62 5.24
N ALA A 26 2.63 5.25 4.30
CA ALA A 26 3.01 3.86 4.02
C ALA A 26 3.87 3.24 5.12
N SER A 27 4.63 4.04 5.88
CA SER A 27 5.39 3.56 7.05
C SER A 27 4.50 3.30 8.25
N LEU A 28 3.48 4.15 8.45
CA LEU A 28 2.58 4.09 9.60
C LEU A 28 1.48 3.03 9.44
N ASN A 29 0.80 2.99 8.29
CA ASN A 29 -0.30 2.07 8.04
C ASN A 29 0.24 0.72 7.54
N LEU A 30 0.92 -0.02 8.42
CA LEU A 30 1.42 -1.39 8.20
C LEU A 30 1.10 -2.26 9.41
N LYS A 31 0.55 -3.45 9.17
CA LYS A 31 0.44 -4.49 10.20
C LYS A 31 1.70 -5.38 10.24
N ALA A 32 2.41 -5.51 9.12
CA ALA A 32 3.67 -6.24 9.07
C ALA A 32 4.72 -5.70 10.06
N ILE A 33 5.49 -6.61 10.64
CA ILE A 33 6.59 -6.31 11.57
C ILE A 33 7.82 -7.16 11.26
N PHE A 34 9.01 -6.66 11.58
CA PHE A 34 10.21 -7.49 11.57
C PHE A 34 10.17 -8.49 12.72
N SER A 35 10.56 -9.72 12.42
CA SER A 35 10.66 -10.78 13.41
C SER A 35 11.87 -10.53 14.31
N HIS A 36 11.66 -10.56 15.63
CA HIS A 36 12.70 -10.23 16.62
C HIS A 36 13.95 -11.12 16.54
N ASP A 37 13.80 -12.35 16.07
CA ASP A 37 14.86 -13.35 15.89
C ASP A 37 15.86 -13.03 14.77
N THR A 38 15.60 -12.02 13.95
CA THR A 38 16.46 -11.66 12.80
C THR A 38 16.86 -10.19 12.75
N LEU A 39 16.63 -9.42 13.82
CA LEU A 39 16.91 -7.98 13.85
C LEU A 39 18.40 -7.64 13.70
N ASP A 40 19.27 -8.57 14.10
CA ASP A 40 20.73 -8.51 13.94
C ASP A 40 21.19 -8.64 12.48
N LEU A 41 20.34 -9.17 11.60
CA LEU A 41 20.65 -9.30 10.18
C LEU A 41 20.44 -7.98 9.42
N PRO A 42 21.14 -7.80 8.28
CA PRO A 42 20.85 -6.71 7.34
C PRO A 42 19.37 -6.71 6.94
N ILE A 43 18.78 -5.53 6.72
CA ILE A 43 17.34 -5.35 6.45
C ILE A 43 16.83 -6.32 5.37
N GLU A 44 17.61 -6.51 4.29
CA GLU A 44 17.36 -7.43 3.17
C GLU A 44 17.16 -8.91 3.58
N LYS A 45 17.70 -9.33 4.71
CA LYS A 45 17.62 -10.70 5.22
C LYS A 45 16.70 -10.86 6.42
N ARG A 46 16.26 -9.75 7.03
CA ARG A 46 15.31 -9.78 8.15
C ARG A 46 14.02 -10.48 7.73
N LYS A 47 13.54 -11.38 8.57
CA LYS A 47 12.26 -12.04 8.38
C LYS A 47 11.15 -11.06 8.74
N ILE A 48 10.11 -11.01 7.91
CA ILE A 48 8.95 -10.16 8.14
C ILE A 48 7.75 -11.06 8.44
N ILE A 49 6.98 -10.70 9.47
CA ILE A 49 5.71 -11.30 9.84
C ILE A 49 4.61 -10.39 9.29
N GLY A 50 3.94 -10.84 8.23
CA GLY A 50 2.89 -10.07 7.54
C GLY A 50 2.55 -10.72 6.21
N ASP A 51 1.54 -10.20 5.51
CA ASP A 51 1.27 -10.63 4.14
C ASP A 51 2.36 -10.15 3.17
N ALA A 52 2.37 -10.71 1.96
CA ALA A 52 3.42 -10.44 0.99
C ALA A 52 3.50 -8.96 0.56
N SER A 53 2.36 -8.25 0.52
CA SER A 53 2.30 -6.86 0.10
C SER A 53 2.78 -5.92 1.19
N GLU A 54 2.29 -6.09 2.42
CA GLU A 54 2.80 -5.31 3.53
C GLU A 54 4.28 -5.59 3.81
N SER A 55 4.74 -6.83 3.60
CA SER A 55 6.16 -7.17 3.75
C SER A 55 7.04 -6.47 2.74
N ALA A 56 6.57 -6.32 1.49
CA ALA A 56 7.29 -5.58 0.46
C ALA A 56 7.37 -4.08 0.81
N ILE A 57 6.26 -3.48 1.22
CA ILE A 57 6.20 -2.06 1.61
C ILE A 57 7.06 -1.81 2.85
N LEU A 58 6.93 -2.61 3.90
CA LEU A 58 7.72 -2.48 5.12
C LEU A 58 9.21 -2.52 4.81
N ARG A 59 9.66 -3.47 3.98
CA ARG A 59 11.07 -3.58 3.60
C ARG A 59 11.55 -2.36 2.83
N TYR A 60 10.77 -1.88 1.87
CA TYR A 60 11.10 -0.68 1.10
C TYR A 60 11.18 0.55 2.00
N MET A 61 10.19 0.74 2.87
CA MET A 61 10.13 1.90 3.77
C MET A 61 11.21 1.84 4.86
N GLU A 62 11.55 0.65 5.37
CA GLU A 62 12.64 0.49 6.33
C GLU A 62 13.99 0.90 5.72
N ILE A 63 14.27 0.52 4.45
CA ILE A 63 15.52 0.85 3.77
C ILE A 63 15.63 2.38 3.52
N ASN A 64 14.53 3.04 3.18
CA ASN A 64 14.56 4.42 2.71
C ASN A 64 14.20 5.46 3.78
N ARG A 65 13.40 5.11 4.78
CA ARG A 65 12.78 6.06 5.74
C ARG A 65 12.67 5.53 7.17
N SER A 66 13.28 4.40 7.52
CA SER A 66 13.20 3.81 8.87
C SER A 66 11.76 3.66 9.37
N ALA A 67 10.96 2.82 8.71
CA ALA A 67 9.57 2.60 9.05
C ALA A 67 9.34 2.22 10.53
N THR A 68 10.26 1.44 11.11
CA THR A 68 10.19 1.04 12.53
C THR A 68 10.27 2.24 13.46
N GLU A 69 11.28 3.11 13.28
CA GLU A 69 11.45 4.34 14.07
C GLU A 69 10.26 5.30 13.90
N THR A 70 9.82 5.48 12.65
CA THR A 70 8.65 6.32 12.33
C THR A 70 7.39 5.87 13.08
N ARG A 71 7.20 4.56 13.28
CA ARG A 71 6.06 4.00 14.02
C ARG A 71 6.20 4.13 15.53
N ASP A 72 7.42 4.06 16.05
CA ASP A 72 7.70 4.23 17.48
C ASP A 72 7.46 5.69 17.91
N GLU A 73 7.82 6.66 17.06
CA GLU A 73 7.55 8.08 17.27
C GLU A 73 6.08 8.47 17.08
N ASN A 74 5.30 7.68 16.34
CA ASN A 74 3.92 8.01 15.99
C ASN A 74 2.98 6.84 16.31
N PRO A 75 2.69 6.60 17.60
CA PRO A 75 1.98 5.41 18.04
C PRO A 75 0.57 5.36 17.47
N LYS A 76 0.16 4.15 17.05
CA LYS A 76 -1.18 3.86 16.56
C LYS A 76 -2.18 3.87 17.72
N VAL A 77 -3.22 4.69 17.62
CA VAL A 77 -4.26 4.83 18.65
C VAL A 77 -5.57 4.12 18.29
N ALA A 78 -5.85 3.92 17.00
CA ALA A 78 -7.02 3.18 16.53
C ALA A 78 -6.75 2.48 15.19
N GLU A 79 -7.52 1.42 14.93
CA GLU A 79 -7.40 0.63 13.69
C GLU A 79 -8.74 0.01 13.28
N ILE A 80 -9.09 0.20 12.02
CA ILE A 80 -10.06 -0.65 11.31
C ILE A 80 -9.23 -1.65 10.48
N PRO A 81 -9.20 -2.93 10.85
CA PRO A 81 -8.40 -3.92 10.13
C PRO A 81 -8.91 -4.12 8.70
N PHE A 82 -8.04 -4.57 7.81
CA PHE A 82 -8.43 -4.88 6.44
C PHE A 82 -9.56 -5.93 6.41
N SER A 83 -10.63 -5.60 5.68
CA SER A 83 -11.75 -6.51 5.41
C SER A 83 -11.87 -6.75 3.91
N SER A 84 -12.00 -8.00 3.48
CA SER A 84 -12.25 -8.33 2.07
C SER A 84 -13.58 -7.78 1.55
N ALA A 85 -14.55 -7.50 2.44
CA ALA A 85 -15.81 -6.89 2.08
C ALA A 85 -15.65 -5.39 1.75
N TYR A 86 -14.87 -4.67 2.56
CA TYR A 86 -14.68 -3.21 2.41
C TYR A 86 -13.46 -2.85 1.54
N LYS A 87 -12.49 -3.75 1.42
CA LYS A 87 -11.24 -3.62 0.63
C LYS A 87 -10.33 -2.45 1.02
N TYR A 88 -10.46 -1.95 2.25
CA TYR A 88 -9.58 -0.95 2.83
C TYR A 88 -9.21 -1.29 4.28
N GLN A 89 -8.17 -0.64 4.78
CA GLN A 89 -7.71 -0.61 6.17
C GLN A 89 -7.52 0.84 6.59
N VAL A 90 -7.91 1.20 7.81
CA VAL A 90 -7.74 2.54 8.37
C VAL A 90 -6.93 2.45 9.66
N THR A 91 -5.98 3.37 9.84
CA THR A 91 -5.25 3.55 11.09
C THR A 91 -5.25 5.01 11.49
N ILE A 92 -5.28 5.26 12.79
CA ILE A 92 -5.14 6.61 13.35
C ILE A 92 -3.91 6.60 14.24
N HIS A 93 -3.05 7.60 14.06
CA HIS A 93 -1.79 7.75 14.78
C HIS A 93 -1.76 9.07 15.53
N LEU A 94 -1.15 9.06 16.72
CA LEU A 94 -0.78 10.28 17.42
C LEU A 94 0.56 10.77 16.88
N MET A 95 0.54 11.91 16.20
CA MET A 95 1.75 12.55 15.68
C MET A 95 2.42 13.33 16.82
N GLN A 96 3.45 12.75 17.44
CA GLN A 96 4.06 13.33 18.64
C GLN A 96 4.65 14.72 18.39
N ALA A 97 5.20 14.97 17.20
CA ALA A 97 5.81 16.25 16.84
C ALA A 97 4.79 17.42 16.78
N THR A 98 3.60 17.16 16.23
CA THR A 98 2.54 18.18 16.05
C THR A 98 1.49 18.13 17.15
N GLN A 99 1.53 17.11 18.01
CA GLN A 99 0.52 16.86 19.04
C GLN A 99 -0.90 16.79 18.45
N SER A 100 -1.04 16.13 17.30
CA SER A 100 -2.30 15.96 16.58
C SER A 100 -2.54 14.52 16.15
N TYR A 101 -3.77 14.20 15.76
CA TYR A 101 -4.10 12.89 15.21
C TYR A 101 -4.07 12.89 13.69
N TYR A 102 -3.54 11.81 13.13
CA TYR A 102 -3.40 11.61 11.70
C TYR A 102 -4.05 10.29 11.28
N LEU A 103 -5.08 10.38 10.45
CA LEU A 103 -5.81 9.24 9.92
C LEU A 103 -5.24 8.87 8.56
N ILE A 104 -4.99 7.58 8.36
CA ILE A 104 -4.49 7.03 7.10
C ILE A 104 -5.40 5.89 6.68
N MET A 105 -5.85 5.89 5.44
CA MET A 105 -6.53 4.77 4.82
C MET A 105 -5.71 4.24 3.65
N LYS A 106 -5.61 2.91 3.57
CA LYS A 106 -5.03 2.21 2.43
C LYS A 106 -5.96 1.12 1.93
N GLY A 107 -5.89 0.80 0.65
CA GLY A 107 -6.75 -0.24 0.09
C GLY A 107 -6.69 -0.36 -1.42
N ALA A 108 -7.71 -1.00 -1.98
CA ALA A 108 -7.90 -1.04 -3.42
C ALA A 108 -8.01 0.40 -3.96
N PRO A 109 -7.20 0.80 -4.95
CA PRO A 109 -7.09 2.19 -5.35
C PRO A 109 -8.43 2.76 -5.84
N GLU A 110 -9.24 1.98 -6.54
CA GLU A 110 -10.59 2.37 -6.97
C GLU A 110 -11.55 2.62 -5.80
N ILE A 111 -11.37 1.94 -4.67
CA ILE A 111 -12.20 2.11 -3.48
C ILE A 111 -11.73 3.34 -2.70
N VAL A 112 -10.42 3.48 -2.47
CA VAL A 112 -9.82 4.61 -1.75
C VAL A 112 -10.15 5.94 -2.42
N THR A 113 -10.15 5.99 -3.74
CA THR A 113 -10.43 7.22 -4.52
C THR A 113 -11.89 7.71 -4.34
N GLU A 114 -12.83 6.83 -3.99
CA GLU A 114 -14.23 7.22 -3.74
C GLU A 114 -14.39 8.00 -2.43
N PHE A 115 -13.57 7.71 -1.42
CA PHE A 115 -13.56 8.42 -0.14
C PHE A 115 -12.87 9.80 -0.20
N CYS A 116 -12.19 10.09 -1.31
CA CYS A 116 -11.37 11.28 -1.45
C CYS A 116 -12.08 12.42 -2.18
N THR A 117 -11.86 13.64 -1.70
CA THR A 117 -12.28 14.90 -2.35
C THR A 117 -11.12 15.81 -2.70
N LYS A 118 -9.93 15.54 -2.17
CA LYS A 118 -8.69 16.26 -2.47
C LYS A 118 -7.63 15.33 -3.04
N LEU A 119 -6.68 15.89 -3.77
CA LEU A 119 -5.50 15.25 -4.32
C LEU A 119 -4.28 16.00 -3.83
N LEU A 120 -3.35 15.30 -3.18
CA LEU A 120 -2.08 15.88 -2.78
C LEU A 120 -1.24 16.17 -4.02
N THR A 121 -0.71 17.39 -4.09
CA THR A 121 0.31 17.77 -5.06
C THR A 121 1.47 18.44 -4.34
N ASN A 122 2.59 18.66 -5.04
CA ASN A 122 3.79 19.25 -4.45
C ASN A 122 3.64 20.74 -4.11
N ALA A 123 2.64 21.39 -4.68
CA ALA A 123 2.35 22.80 -4.43
C ALA A 123 1.25 22.97 -3.39
N GLU A 124 0.05 22.45 -3.68
CA GLU A 124 -1.12 22.56 -2.81
C GLU A 124 -2.11 21.43 -3.07
N ASP A 125 -2.96 21.14 -2.09
CA ASP A 125 -4.05 20.18 -2.25
C ASP A 125 -5.05 20.68 -3.29
N GLN A 126 -5.22 19.91 -4.37
CA GLN A 126 -6.18 20.22 -5.42
C GLN A 126 -7.49 19.47 -5.21
N PRO A 127 -8.64 20.00 -5.65
CA PRO A 127 -9.88 19.24 -5.64
C PRO A 127 -9.77 18.03 -6.57
N LEU A 128 -10.19 16.87 -6.08
CA LEU A 128 -10.22 15.64 -6.84
C LEU A 128 -11.43 15.63 -7.78
N THR A 129 -11.27 16.30 -8.93
CA THR A 129 -12.33 16.43 -9.94
C THR A 129 -12.70 15.08 -10.57
N PRO A 130 -13.91 14.94 -11.15
CA PRO A 130 -14.29 13.73 -11.88
C PRO A 130 -13.32 13.36 -13.01
N GLN A 131 -12.72 14.37 -13.67
CA GLN A 131 -11.71 14.17 -14.71
C GLN A 131 -10.42 13.58 -14.11
N ALA A 132 -9.93 14.12 -12.99
CA ALA A 132 -8.76 13.59 -12.29
C ALA A 132 -9.01 12.14 -11.79
N LYS A 133 -10.20 11.83 -11.26
CA LYS A 133 -10.58 10.46 -10.87
C LYS A 133 -10.51 9.50 -12.07
N LYS A 134 -10.98 9.94 -13.24
CA LYS A 134 -10.91 9.13 -14.48
C LYS A 134 -9.46 8.86 -14.90
N GLU A 135 -8.60 9.87 -14.87
CA GLU A 135 -7.18 9.73 -15.21
C GLU A 135 -6.43 8.80 -14.25
N LEU A 136 -6.69 8.91 -12.94
CA LEU A 136 -6.16 7.99 -11.93
C LEU A 136 -6.58 6.54 -12.21
N LYS A 137 -7.87 6.33 -12.49
CA LYS A 137 -8.40 5.00 -12.83
C LYS A 137 -7.73 4.41 -14.08
N GLU A 138 -7.53 5.21 -15.12
CA GLU A 138 -6.82 4.77 -16.32
C GLU A 138 -5.36 4.38 -16.02
N ASN A 139 -4.68 5.13 -15.15
CA ASN A 139 -3.32 4.81 -14.73
C ASN A 139 -3.25 3.54 -13.86
N PHE A 140 -4.20 3.33 -12.96
CA PHE A 140 -4.28 2.08 -12.19
C PHE A 140 -4.54 0.86 -13.09
N ILE A 141 -5.37 1.01 -14.13
CA ILE A 141 -5.59 -0.04 -15.12
C ILE A 141 -4.30 -0.34 -15.91
N LYS A 142 -3.50 0.67 -16.27
CA LYS A 142 -2.20 0.47 -16.92
C LYS A 142 -1.25 -0.33 -16.03
N LEU A 143 -1.14 0.01 -14.74
CA LEU A 143 -0.31 -0.73 -13.77
C LEU A 143 -0.80 -2.17 -13.58
N ALA A 144 -2.11 -2.36 -13.43
CA ALA A 144 -2.71 -3.70 -13.32
C ALA A 144 -2.46 -4.55 -14.58
N ASN A 145 -2.53 -3.95 -15.78
CA ASN A 145 -2.22 -4.62 -17.05
C ASN A 145 -0.75 -5.05 -17.15
N MET A 146 0.15 -4.39 -16.42
CA MET A 146 1.56 -4.81 -16.30
C MET A 146 1.76 -5.93 -15.27
N GLY A 147 0.69 -6.46 -14.67
CA GLY A 147 0.75 -7.49 -13.64
C GLY A 147 1.17 -6.96 -12.27
N GLU A 148 1.09 -5.64 -12.06
CA GLU A 148 1.38 -5.03 -10.77
C GLU A 148 0.13 -5.03 -9.89
N ARG A 149 0.33 -5.30 -8.60
CA ARG A 149 -0.64 -5.07 -7.54
C ARG A 149 -0.50 -3.62 -7.08
N VAL A 150 -1.59 -2.88 -7.12
CA VAL A 150 -1.62 -1.44 -6.78
C VAL A 150 -2.39 -1.26 -5.47
N ILE A 151 -1.85 -0.46 -4.56
CA ILE A 151 -2.46 -0.09 -3.28
C ILE A 151 -2.54 1.43 -3.22
N GLY A 152 -3.76 1.96 -3.13
CA GLY A 152 -4.00 3.40 -2.96
C GLY A 152 -3.87 3.81 -1.50
N TYR A 153 -3.41 5.04 -1.28
CA TYR A 153 -3.31 5.68 0.02
C TYR A 153 -4.04 7.01 0.02
N CYS A 154 -4.75 7.29 1.11
CA CYS A 154 -5.27 8.61 1.42
C CYS A 154 -5.12 8.91 2.91
N ASP A 155 -5.17 10.19 3.24
CA ASP A 155 -5.02 10.67 4.60
C ASP A 155 -6.07 11.72 4.98
N TYR A 156 -6.09 12.00 6.27
CA TYR A 156 -6.82 13.12 6.85
C TYR A 156 -6.18 13.55 8.16
N GLU A 157 -5.84 14.84 8.23
CA GLU A 157 -5.40 15.48 9.48
C GLU A 157 -6.63 15.80 10.32
N LEU A 158 -6.74 15.17 11.49
CA LEU A 158 -7.88 15.35 12.37
C LEU A 158 -7.72 16.67 13.14
N PRO A 159 -8.68 17.59 13.04
CA PRO A 159 -8.53 18.93 13.59
C PRO A 159 -8.69 18.91 15.12
N LEU A 160 -7.80 19.61 15.83
CA LEU A 160 -7.65 19.53 17.30
C LEU A 160 -8.85 20.05 18.09
N ASP A 161 -9.62 20.95 17.50
CA ASP A 161 -10.87 21.47 18.07
C ASP A 161 -11.95 20.39 18.18
N GLN A 162 -11.95 19.42 17.27
CA GLN A 162 -12.91 18.29 17.27
C GLN A 162 -12.31 17.05 17.94
N TYR A 163 -11.01 16.82 17.76
CA TYR A 163 -10.29 15.63 18.26
C TYR A 163 -9.13 16.06 19.17
N PRO A 164 -9.41 16.54 20.40
CA PRO A 164 -8.38 16.96 21.34
C PRO A 164 -7.52 15.78 21.81
N LEU A 165 -6.32 16.05 22.31
CA LEU A 165 -5.45 15.01 22.88
C LEU A 165 -6.18 14.21 23.97
N GLY A 166 -6.10 12.88 23.86
CA GLY A 166 -6.83 11.96 24.74
C GLY A 166 -8.23 11.59 24.24
N TYR A 167 -8.65 12.08 23.06
CA TYR A 167 -9.89 11.65 22.42
C TYR A 167 -9.91 10.12 22.23
N VAL A 168 -11.03 9.50 22.59
CA VAL A 168 -11.22 8.05 22.48
C VAL A 168 -11.88 7.73 21.15
N PHE A 169 -11.11 7.10 20.26
CA PHE A 169 -11.61 6.66 18.95
C PHE A 169 -12.34 5.32 19.07
N ASP A 170 -13.59 5.29 18.61
CA ASP A 170 -14.42 4.09 18.55
C ASP A 170 -14.58 3.65 17.09
N THR A 171 -14.06 2.46 16.78
CA THR A 171 -14.07 1.90 15.43
C THR A 171 -15.37 1.19 15.05
N GLN A 172 -16.24 0.90 16.03
CA GLN A 172 -17.57 0.32 15.79
C GLN A 172 -18.59 1.41 15.47
N GLU A 173 -18.63 2.46 16.28
CA GLU A 173 -19.49 3.62 16.07
C GLU A 173 -18.96 4.56 14.99
N GLN A 174 -17.68 4.42 14.60
CA GLN A 174 -17.01 5.24 13.59
C GLN A 174 -17.10 6.73 13.90
N ASN A 175 -16.66 7.12 15.10
CA ASN A 175 -16.72 8.50 15.58
C ASN A 175 -15.68 9.45 14.94
N PHE A 176 -15.21 9.14 13.72
CA PHE A 176 -14.21 9.88 12.97
C PHE A 176 -14.55 9.83 11.46
N PRO A 177 -14.12 10.82 10.66
CA PRO A 177 -14.48 10.88 9.25
C PRO A 177 -13.80 9.77 8.44
N LEU A 178 -14.61 9.12 7.59
CA LEU A 178 -14.12 8.21 6.54
C LEU A 178 -14.33 8.79 5.13
N GLU A 179 -14.93 9.97 5.02
CA GLU A 179 -15.17 10.68 3.76
C GLU A 179 -14.43 12.01 3.73
N ASN A 180 -14.34 12.63 2.54
CA ASN A 180 -13.63 13.89 2.31
C ASN A 180 -12.12 13.83 2.62
N LEU A 181 -11.54 12.66 2.39
CA LEU A 181 -10.12 12.40 2.59
C LEU A 181 -9.29 13.04 1.46
N ARG A 182 -7.98 13.13 1.67
CA ARG A 182 -7.02 13.59 0.68
C ARG A 182 -6.27 12.39 0.09
N PHE A 183 -6.38 12.21 -1.22
CA PHE A 183 -5.67 11.16 -1.94
C PHE A 183 -4.18 11.49 -2.04
N LEU A 184 -3.32 10.59 -1.55
CA LEU A 184 -1.87 10.79 -1.53
C LEU A 184 -1.21 10.23 -2.79
N GLY A 185 -1.70 9.10 -3.27
CA GLY A 185 -1.09 8.37 -4.37
C GLY A 185 -1.30 6.87 -4.24
N ALA A 186 -0.52 6.10 -4.99
CA ALA A 186 -0.55 4.65 -4.94
C ALA A 186 0.85 4.05 -4.98
N ILE A 187 1.02 2.92 -4.30
CA ILE A 187 2.20 2.09 -4.38
C ILE A 187 1.86 0.88 -5.24
N SER A 188 2.66 0.62 -6.27
CA SER A 188 2.56 -0.60 -7.06
C SER A 188 3.71 -1.55 -6.75
N MET A 189 3.43 -2.84 -6.81
CA MET A 189 4.38 -3.90 -6.56
C MET A 189 4.10 -5.08 -7.46
N ILE A 190 5.14 -5.80 -7.82
CA ILE A 190 5.01 -7.02 -8.62
C ILE A 190 5.56 -8.19 -7.83
N ASP A 191 4.83 -9.30 -7.80
CA ASP A 191 5.41 -10.59 -7.43
C ASP A 191 5.95 -11.22 -8.72
N PRO A 192 7.27 -11.20 -8.97
CA PRO A 192 7.81 -11.72 -10.20
C PRO A 192 7.60 -13.25 -10.23
N PRO A 193 7.14 -13.81 -11.37
CA PRO A 193 7.05 -15.25 -11.52
C PRO A 193 8.42 -15.90 -11.27
N ARG A 194 8.40 -17.10 -10.67
CA ARG A 194 9.64 -17.88 -10.47
C ARG A 194 10.30 -18.13 -11.83
N ARG A 195 11.63 -18.00 -11.89
CA ARG A 195 12.42 -18.10 -13.14
C ARG A 195 12.13 -19.36 -13.97
N ASP A 196 11.73 -20.46 -13.34
CA ASP A 196 11.49 -21.74 -14.02
C ASP A 196 10.00 -22.07 -14.25
N ILE A 197 9.08 -21.13 -13.98
CA ILE A 197 7.64 -21.41 -14.09
C ILE A 197 7.22 -21.68 -15.53
N GLU A 198 7.75 -20.93 -16.50
CA GLU A 198 7.41 -21.09 -17.92
C GLU A 198 7.82 -22.48 -18.42
N LYS A 199 9.05 -22.92 -18.11
CA LYS A 199 9.55 -24.25 -18.46
C LYS A 199 8.68 -25.35 -17.86
N SER A 200 8.26 -25.17 -16.60
CA SER A 200 7.41 -26.13 -15.90
C SER A 200 6.03 -26.25 -16.54
N ILE A 201 5.42 -25.11 -16.94
CA ILE A 201 4.12 -25.08 -17.62
C ILE A 201 4.19 -25.74 -19.00
N VAL A 202 5.26 -25.51 -19.76
CA VAL A 202 5.49 -26.15 -21.06
C VAL A 202 5.59 -27.67 -20.90
N LEU A 203 6.37 -28.16 -19.93
CA LEU A 203 6.50 -29.60 -19.66
C LEU A 203 5.16 -30.24 -19.28
N CYS A 204 4.38 -29.60 -18.40
CA CYS A 204 3.05 -30.07 -18.04
C CYS A 204 2.12 -30.16 -19.27
N ARG A 205 2.12 -29.14 -20.13
CA ARG A 205 1.31 -29.14 -21.36
C ARG A 205 1.75 -30.23 -22.35
N GLN A 206 3.06 -30.44 -22.51
CA GLN A 206 3.60 -31.53 -23.34
C GLN A 206 3.19 -32.91 -22.82
N ALA A 207 3.02 -33.06 -21.51
CA ALA A 207 2.51 -34.27 -20.87
C ALA A 207 0.97 -34.40 -20.93
N GLY A 208 0.25 -33.47 -21.58
CA GLY A 208 -1.21 -33.48 -21.65
C GLY A 208 -1.92 -33.00 -20.37
N ILE A 209 -1.19 -32.38 -19.44
CA ILE A 209 -1.73 -31.87 -18.18
C ILE A 209 -2.26 -30.45 -18.37
N ARG A 210 -3.51 -30.21 -17.96
CA ARG A 210 -4.12 -28.88 -17.96
C ARG A 210 -3.68 -28.08 -16.73
N VAL A 211 -3.06 -26.93 -16.96
CA VAL A 211 -2.65 -25.99 -15.92
C VAL A 211 -3.72 -24.90 -15.76
N ILE A 212 -4.16 -24.64 -14.52
CA ILE A 212 -5.17 -23.63 -14.19
C ILE A 212 -4.61 -22.73 -13.09
N MET A 213 -4.74 -21.40 -13.26
CA MET A 213 -4.41 -20.42 -12.22
C MET A 213 -5.63 -20.15 -11.34
N VAL A 214 -5.45 -20.21 -10.02
CA VAL A 214 -6.44 -19.81 -9.02
C VAL A 214 -5.81 -18.70 -8.19
N THR A 215 -6.38 -17.49 -8.24
CA THR A 215 -5.90 -16.32 -7.49
C THR A 215 -7.07 -15.46 -7.00
N GLY A 216 -6.86 -14.75 -5.90
CA GLY A 216 -7.76 -13.71 -5.39
C GLY A 216 -7.43 -12.30 -5.90
N ASP A 217 -6.44 -12.17 -6.78
CA ASP A 217 -6.03 -10.88 -7.34
C ASP A 217 -7.10 -10.28 -8.29
N HIS A 218 -6.94 -8.98 -8.57
CA HIS A 218 -7.77 -8.30 -9.56
C HIS A 218 -7.69 -9.03 -10.93
N PRO A 219 -8.81 -9.25 -11.65
CA PRO A 219 -8.84 -10.06 -12.87
C PRO A 219 -7.82 -9.66 -13.93
N VAL A 220 -7.56 -8.35 -14.04
CA VAL A 220 -6.59 -7.79 -14.99
C VAL A 220 -5.15 -8.21 -14.65
N THR A 221 -4.78 -8.14 -13.38
CA THR A 221 -3.46 -8.57 -12.89
C THR A 221 -3.28 -10.08 -13.08
N ALA A 222 -4.30 -10.86 -12.73
CA ALA A 222 -4.30 -12.31 -12.91
C ALA A 222 -4.10 -12.72 -14.38
N LEU A 223 -4.76 -12.01 -15.32
CA LEU A 223 -4.59 -12.22 -16.75
C LEU A 223 -3.17 -11.87 -17.22
N ALA A 224 -2.62 -10.74 -16.77
CA ALA A 224 -1.27 -10.31 -17.12
C ALA A 224 -0.20 -11.32 -16.64
N ILE A 225 -0.31 -11.80 -15.40
CA ILE A 225 0.58 -12.84 -14.85
C ILE A 225 0.38 -14.18 -15.55
N SER A 226 -0.87 -14.55 -15.87
CA SER A 226 -1.17 -15.78 -16.60
C SER A 226 -0.53 -15.81 -17.98
N ARG A 227 -0.53 -14.68 -18.70
CA ARG A 227 0.15 -14.52 -20.00
C ARG A 227 1.66 -14.60 -19.85
N ARG A 228 2.23 -13.90 -18.86
CA ARG A 228 3.68 -13.97 -18.58
C ARG A 228 4.14 -15.38 -18.24
N CYS A 229 3.39 -16.13 -17.44
CA CYS A 229 3.75 -17.50 -17.09
C CYS A 229 3.52 -18.50 -18.23
N GLY A 230 2.83 -18.11 -19.32
CA GLY A 230 2.45 -19.03 -20.41
C GLY A 230 1.26 -19.94 -20.09
N THR A 231 0.48 -19.63 -19.04
CA THR A 231 -0.75 -20.37 -18.68
C THR A 231 -1.89 -20.05 -19.64
N ILE A 232 -1.90 -18.84 -20.19
CA ILE A 232 -2.78 -18.40 -21.28
C ILE A 232 -1.87 -17.96 -22.42
N THR A 233 -2.08 -18.54 -23.60
CA THR A 233 -1.40 -18.24 -24.86
C THR A 233 -2.36 -17.53 -25.80
#